data_AF-A0A0F2L3C5-F1
#
_entry.id   AF-A0A0F2L3C5-F1
#
_cell.length_a   1.000
_cell.length_b   1.000
_cell.length_c   1.000
_cell.angle_alpha   90.00
_cell.angle_beta   90.00
_cell.angle_gamma   90.00
#
_symmetry.space_group_name_H-M   'P 1'
#
loop_
_entity.id
_entity.type
_entity.pdbx_description
1 polymer ?
#
loop_
_entity_poly.entity_id
_entity_poly.type
_entity_poly.pdbx_seq_one_letter_code
_entity_poly.pdbx_strand_id
1 'polypeptide(L)'
;MSFSGYPIVLTGEIATMSDTHGSSVVGFASAIPENYFRDWIAKRFFRVKSDRTGKVRRAPYGLAKVEAALLAHGYTSNDVIIADPYKLDRVIGPNTRIVGIYVMDPLGLSFGSGIVYWILKLADLPYRGLPYIAKSFLEVVEHPAIKRHRGHLKVVIGGPAGWQIVDTGKQGELGIDVVFEGEFEEDGPKLFDDIMKGKDVSSRIVAHRPVPIDMVPTIMTPSIGGMVEVTRGCGRGCQFCTPTLSGSIRSFPFEGH
;
A
#
# COMPACT_ATOMS: atom_id res chain seq x y z
N MET A 1 16.85 26.65 3.23
CA MET A 1 16.78 25.72 2.09
C MET A 1 15.39 25.14 2.06
N SER A 2 14.63 25.33 0.98
CA SER A 2 13.33 24.67 0.82
C SER A 2 13.55 23.16 0.75
N PHE A 3 12.76 22.40 1.50
CA PHE A 3 12.82 20.94 1.49
C PHE A 3 12.54 20.41 0.08
N SER A 4 13.44 19.57 -0.46
CA SER A 4 13.41 19.15 -1.88
C SER A 4 12.65 17.83 -2.14
N GLY A 5 12.06 17.23 -1.10
CA GLY A 5 11.39 15.94 -1.20
C GLY A 5 12.30 14.74 -0.88
N TYR A 6 11.69 13.63 -0.48
CA TYR A 6 12.36 12.32 -0.37
C TYR A 6 12.46 11.67 -1.76
N PRO A 7 13.57 11.00 -2.11
CA PRO A 7 13.69 10.20 -3.33
C PRO A 7 12.55 9.18 -3.52
N ILE A 8 12.21 8.45 -2.45
CA ILE A 8 11.19 7.41 -2.43
C ILE A 8 10.16 7.76 -1.36
N VAL A 9 8.91 7.96 -1.79
CA VAL A 9 7.77 8.20 -0.89
C VAL A 9 6.86 6.99 -0.94
N LEU A 10 6.77 6.26 0.16
CA LEU A 10 5.83 5.16 0.34
C LEU A 10 4.58 5.69 1.03
N THR A 11 3.41 5.29 0.56
CA THR A 11 2.11 5.64 1.17
C THR A 11 1.10 4.54 0.85
N GLY A 12 -0.17 4.75 1.14
CA GLY A 12 -1.23 3.81 0.83
C GLY A 12 -2.58 4.47 0.88
N GLU A 13 -3.61 3.69 0.59
CA GLU A 13 -5.00 4.10 0.77
C GLU A 13 -5.19 4.63 2.19
N ILE A 14 -5.83 5.79 2.33
CA ILE A 14 -5.99 6.46 3.64
C ILE A 14 -6.64 5.51 4.66
N ALA A 15 -7.62 4.72 4.20
CA ALA A 15 -8.29 3.72 5.02
C ALA A 15 -7.33 2.67 5.61
N THR A 16 -6.29 2.27 4.87
CA THR A 16 -5.29 1.27 5.32
C THR A 16 -4.17 1.90 6.15
N MET A 17 -3.85 3.18 5.89
CA MET A 17 -2.84 3.94 6.60
C MET A 17 -3.30 4.42 7.98
N SER A 18 -4.62 4.43 8.23
CA SER A 18 -5.18 4.77 9.55
C SER A 18 -5.06 3.60 10.52
N ASP A 19 -4.76 3.90 11.78
CA ASP A 19 -4.75 2.88 12.85
C ASP A 19 -6.15 2.55 13.38
N THR A 20 -7.21 3.23 12.89
CA THR A 20 -8.62 3.04 13.29
C THR A 20 -8.80 2.89 14.80
N HIS A 21 -8.13 3.76 15.57
CA HIS A 21 -8.15 3.78 17.04
C HIS A 21 -7.60 2.51 17.71
N GLY A 22 -6.81 1.72 16.99
CA GLY A 22 -6.20 0.47 17.44
C GLY A 22 -7.02 -0.78 17.16
N SER A 23 -8.18 -0.66 16.49
CA SER A 23 -9.06 -1.80 16.19
C SER A 23 -9.09 -2.12 14.70
N SER A 24 -8.64 -3.32 14.33
CA SER A 24 -8.67 -3.83 12.96
C SER A 24 -10.09 -4.05 12.44
N VAL A 25 -11.02 -4.48 13.31
CA VAL A 25 -12.44 -4.68 12.95
C VAL A 25 -13.11 -3.36 12.57
N VAL A 26 -12.79 -2.29 13.30
CA VAL A 26 -13.32 -0.94 13.01
C VAL A 26 -12.83 -0.42 11.65
N GLY A 27 -11.66 -0.90 11.18
CA GLY A 27 -11.15 -0.64 9.83
C GLY A 27 -12.08 -1.10 8.72
N PHE A 28 -12.91 -2.12 8.97
CA PHE A 28 -13.90 -2.63 8.01
C PHE A 28 -14.98 -1.59 7.66
N ALA A 29 -15.18 -0.57 8.50
CA ALA A 29 -16.06 0.56 8.17
C ALA A 29 -15.64 1.29 6.87
N SER A 30 -14.39 1.12 6.40
CA SER A 30 -13.95 1.68 5.13
C SER A 30 -14.61 1.05 3.90
N ALA A 31 -15.22 -0.13 4.03
CA ALA A 31 -15.99 -0.78 2.97
C ALA A 31 -17.41 -0.20 2.79
N ILE A 32 -17.88 0.61 3.75
CA ILE A 32 -19.17 1.31 3.65
C ILE A 32 -19.06 2.39 2.55
N PRO A 33 -20.08 2.54 1.69
CA PRO A 33 -20.03 3.51 0.61
C PRO A 33 -20.05 4.95 1.14
N GLU A 34 -19.41 5.83 0.38
CA GLU A 34 -19.16 7.23 0.79
C GLU A 34 -20.44 8.01 1.08
N ASN A 35 -21.61 7.61 0.57
CA ASN A 35 -22.87 8.28 0.86
C ASN A 35 -23.26 8.26 2.35
N TYR A 36 -22.70 7.34 3.14
CA TYR A 36 -22.92 7.28 4.59
C TYR A 36 -21.94 8.14 5.40
N PHE A 37 -20.85 8.60 4.79
CA PHE A 37 -19.85 9.42 5.47
C PHE A 37 -19.69 10.77 4.79
N ARG A 38 -19.93 11.85 5.55
CA ARG A 38 -19.40 13.16 5.15
C ARG A 38 -17.87 13.13 5.20
N ASP A 39 -17.21 13.76 4.24
CA ASP A 39 -15.73 13.72 4.12
C ASP A 39 -15.00 14.14 5.41
N TRP A 40 -15.49 15.15 6.12
CA TRP A 40 -14.87 15.59 7.37
C TRP A 40 -14.98 14.54 8.50
N ILE A 41 -16.06 13.74 8.51
CA ILE A 41 -16.27 12.63 9.45
C ILE A 41 -15.30 11.50 9.09
N ALA A 42 -15.25 11.14 7.80
CA ALA A 42 -14.34 10.11 7.32
C ALA A 42 -12.88 10.46 7.62
N LYS A 43 -12.46 11.71 7.36
CA LYS A 43 -11.11 12.19 7.69
C LYS A 43 -10.79 12.15 9.18
N ARG A 44 -11.78 12.44 10.04
CA ARG A 44 -11.63 12.34 11.48
C ARG A 44 -11.50 10.89 11.94
N PHE A 45 -12.29 9.99 11.34
CA PHE A 45 -12.33 8.58 11.67
C PHE A 45 -11.08 7.84 11.18
N PHE A 46 -10.73 8.00 9.91
CA PHE A 46 -9.53 7.47 9.27
C PHE A 46 -8.35 8.43 9.39
N ARG A 47 -8.08 8.89 10.62
CA ARG A 47 -6.95 9.76 10.90
C ARG A 47 -5.66 8.94 10.88
N VAL A 48 -4.63 9.48 10.26
CA VAL A 48 -3.28 8.89 10.25
C VAL A 48 -2.43 9.59 11.32
N LYS A 49 -1.71 8.79 12.13
CA LYS A 49 -0.81 9.32 13.16
C LYS A 49 0.58 9.48 12.57
N SER A 50 0.97 10.72 12.32
CA SER A 50 2.25 11.09 11.72
C SER A 50 2.90 12.27 12.46
N ASP A 51 4.20 12.46 12.26
CA ASP A 51 4.95 13.58 12.81
C ASP A 51 4.72 14.90 12.02
N ARG A 52 5.55 15.92 12.28
CA ARG A 52 5.44 17.22 11.58
C ARG A 52 5.91 17.15 10.13
N THR A 53 6.86 16.27 9.82
CA THR A 53 7.41 16.06 8.47
C THR A 53 6.42 15.32 7.58
N GLY A 54 5.60 14.46 8.17
CA GLY A 54 4.67 13.59 7.45
C GLY A 54 5.00 12.11 7.61
N LYS A 55 6.11 11.75 8.28
CA LYS A 55 6.45 10.35 8.56
C LYS A 55 5.42 9.73 9.50
N VAL A 56 4.87 8.58 9.11
CA VAL A 56 3.89 7.88 9.93
C VAL A 56 4.55 7.25 11.16
N ARG A 57 3.80 7.15 12.26
CA ARG A 57 4.25 6.44 13.47
C ARG A 57 4.11 4.92 13.35
N ARG A 58 3.11 4.48 12.57
CA ARG A 58 2.81 3.07 12.28
C ARG A 58 2.36 2.94 10.83
N ALA A 59 2.70 1.82 10.20
CA ALA A 59 2.37 1.55 8.81
C ALA A 59 1.65 0.20 8.66
N PRO A 60 0.90 -0.01 7.56
CA PRO A 60 0.46 -1.36 7.16
C PRO A 60 1.66 -2.31 7.12
N TYR A 61 1.49 -3.54 7.59
CA TYR A 61 2.60 -4.49 7.74
C TYR A 61 3.37 -4.71 6.44
N GLY A 62 2.65 -4.90 5.33
CA GLY A 62 3.26 -5.06 4.01
C GLY A 62 4.09 -3.85 3.57
N LEU A 63 3.63 -2.63 3.86
CA LEU A 63 4.36 -1.41 3.53
C LEU A 63 5.60 -1.22 4.42
N ALA A 64 5.53 -1.61 5.70
CA ALA A 64 6.69 -1.62 6.60
C ALA A 64 7.75 -2.64 6.16
N LYS A 65 7.35 -3.78 5.58
CA LYS A 65 8.26 -4.75 4.96
C LYS A 65 8.94 -4.20 3.71
N VAL A 66 8.20 -3.48 2.85
CA VAL A 66 8.76 -2.78 1.68
C VAL A 66 9.84 -1.77 2.12
N GLU A 67 9.56 -0.93 3.13
CA GLU A 67 10.57 -0.01 3.68
C GLU A 67 11.80 -0.78 4.18
N ALA A 68 11.62 -1.81 5.00
CA ALA A 68 12.73 -2.60 5.54
C ALA A 68 13.56 -3.28 4.44
N ALA A 69 12.93 -3.77 3.37
CA ALA A 69 13.60 -4.36 2.21
C ALA A 69 14.48 -3.33 1.47
N LEU A 70 13.96 -2.12 1.25
CA LEU A 70 14.74 -1.05 0.63
C LEU A 70 15.93 -0.65 1.50
N LEU A 71 15.74 -0.56 2.82
CA LEU A 71 16.84 -0.25 3.75
C LEU A 71 17.90 -1.37 3.78
N ALA A 72 17.48 -2.63 3.80
CA ALA A 72 18.39 -3.79 3.75
C ALA A 72 19.18 -3.86 2.44
N HIS A 73 18.59 -3.41 1.33
CA HIS A 73 19.24 -3.32 0.02
C HIS A 73 20.31 -2.21 -0.07
N GLY A 74 20.23 -1.19 0.80
CA GLY A 74 21.22 -0.12 0.88
C GLY A 74 20.67 1.31 0.78
N TYR A 75 19.35 1.48 0.65
CA TYR A 75 18.74 2.81 0.81
C TYR A 75 18.85 3.27 2.27
N THR A 76 18.89 4.59 2.48
CA THR A 76 18.97 5.16 3.83
C THR A 76 17.62 5.71 4.28
N SER A 77 17.51 6.02 5.58
CA SER A 77 16.32 6.70 6.13
C SER A 77 16.11 8.13 5.61
N ASN A 78 17.09 8.68 4.87
CA ASN A 78 16.94 9.96 4.15
C ASN A 78 16.41 9.76 2.73
N ASP A 79 16.48 8.54 2.20
CA ASP A 79 16.02 8.22 0.85
C ASP A 79 14.54 7.78 0.83
N VAL A 80 14.13 7.04 1.87
CA VAL A 80 12.80 6.41 1.96
C VAL A 80 12.01 6.98 3.13
N ILE A 81 10.74 7.31 2.88
CA ILE A 81 9.77 7.68 3.90
C ILE A 81 8.45 6.93 3.70
N ILE A 82 7.88 6.40 4.79
CA ILE A 82 6.45 6.05 4.81
C ILE A 82 5.66 7.29 5.25
N ALA A 83 4.92 7.87 4.32
CA ALA A 83 4.28 9.16 4.44
C ALA A 83 2.77 9.06 4.69
N ASP A 84 2.29 9.98 5.52
CA ASP A 84 0.89 10.26 5.73
C ASP A 84 0.25 10.74 4.41
N PRO A 85 -0.79 10.05 3.90
CA PRO A 85 -1.45 10.43 2.66
C PRO A 85 -2.06 11.84 2.71
N TYR A 86 -2.35 12.40 3.89
CA TYR A 86 -2.83 13.79 4.04
C TYR A 86 -1.73 14.85 4.01
N LYS A 87 -0.44 14.46 4.00
CA LYS A 87 0.71 15.37 4.06
C LYS A 87 1.70 15.12 2.92
N LEU A 88 1.25 14.56 1.80
CA LEU A 88 2.10 14.25 0.65
C LEU A 88 2.76 15.49 0.05
N ASP A 89 2.12 16.65 0.14
CA ASP A 89 2.66 17.96 -0.25
C ASP A 89 3.93 18.37 0.51
N ARG A 90 4.19 17.77 1.68
CA ARG A 90 5.36 18.06 2.50
C ARG A 90 6.56 17.18 2.19
N VAL A 91 6.32 16.00 1.62
CA VAL A 91 7.35 14.97 1.42
C VAL A 91 7.69 14.73 -0.05
N ILE A 92 6.77 15.06 -0.96
CA ILE A 92 6.98 14.99 -2.40
C ILE A 92 7.56 16.32 -2.89
N GLY A 93 8.64 16.24 -3.66
CA GLY A 93 9.28 17.41 -4.24
C GLY A 93 10.11 17.08 -5.49
N PRO A 94 10.93 18.02 -5.98
CA PRO A 94 11.74 17.84 -7.19
C PRO A 94 12.74 16.66 -7.13
N ASN A 95 13.11 16.20 -5.94
CA ASN A 95 13.98 15.04 -5.75
C ASN A 95 13.22 13.70 -5.75
N THR A 96 11.89 13.72 -5.60
CA THR A 96 11.09 12.50 -5.57
C THR A 96 11.05 11.85 -6.94
N ARG A 97 11.39 10.56 -7.00
CA ARG A 97 11.37 9.75 -8.22
C ARG A 97 10.31 8.67 -8.16
N ILE A 98 10.00 8.18 -6.98
CA ILE A 98 9.07 7.06 -6.79
C ILE A 98 8.03 7.42 -5.75
N VAL A 99 6.75 7.20 -6.08
CA VAL A 99 5.67 7.10 -5.11
C VAL A 99 5.12 5.68 -5.12
N GLY A 100 5.41 4.94 -4.06
CA GLY A 100 4.91 3.58 -3.84
C GLY A 100 3.58 3.63 -3.09
N ILE A 101 2.50 3.11 -3.64
CA ILE A 101 1.16 3.11 -3.03
C ILE A 101 0.76 1.67 -2.67
N TYR A 102 0.58 1.42 -1.37
CA TYR A 102 0.03 0.18 -0.85
C TYR A 102 -1.49 0.13 -1.04
N VAL A 103 -1.98 -0.94 -1.68
CA VAL A 103 -3.40 -1.10 -2.01
C VAL A 103 -3.99 -2.41 -1.48
N MET A 104 -5.11 -2.31 -0.78
CA MET A 104 -5.93 -3.40 -0.24
C MET A 104 -7.27 -3.55 -0.96
N ASP A 105 -7.88 -2.45 -1.44
CA ASP A 105 -9.12 -2.52 -2.21
C ASP A 105 -9.33 -1.26 -3.08
N PRO A 106 -8.44 -1.01 -4.06
CA PRO A 106 -8.35 0.28 -4.74
C PRO A 106 -9.58 0.61 -5.61
N LEU A 107 -10.31 -0.41 -6.08
CA LEU A 107 -11.51 -0.26 -6.88
C LEU A 107 -12.79 -0.71 -6.16
N GLY A 108 -12.70 -1.15 -4.90
CA GLY A 108 -13.86 -1.61 -4.14
C GLY A 108 -14.42 -2.96 -4.62
N LEU A 109 -13.59 -3.76 -5.30
CA LEU A 109 -13.96 -5.05 -5.88
C LEU A 109 -13.58 -6.23 -4.97
N SER A 110 -12.98 -5.97 -3.81
CA SER A 110 -12.62 -7.04 -2.88
C SER A 110 -13.86 -7.69 -2.28
N PHE A 111 -13.65 -8.90 -1.75
CA PHE A 111 -14.67 -9.61 -0.97
C PHE A 111 -15.24 -8.74 0.18
N GLY A 112 -14.41 -7.92 0.83
CA GLY A 112 -14.83 -7.06 1.94
C GLY A 112 -15.84 -5.99 1.52
N SER A 113 -15.56 -5.27 0.44
CA SER A 113 -16.51 -4.31 -0.13
C SER A 113 -17.76 -5.01 -0.67
N GLY A 114 -17.60 -6.17 -1.30
CA GLY A 114 -18.70 -6.99 -1.80
C GLY A 114 -19.68 -7.43 -0.71
N ILE A 115 -19.20 -7.87 0.45
CA ILE A 115 -20.10 -8.31 1.53
C ILE A 115 -20.85 -7.14 2.17
N VAL A 116 -20.24 -5.96 2.31
CA VAL A 116 -20.95 -4.76 2.78
C VAL A 116 -22.02 -4.34 1.78
N TYR A 117 -21.72 -4.38 0.48
CA TYR A 117 -22.72 -4.14 -0.57
C TYR A 117 -23.93 -5.08 -0.41
N TRP A 118 -23.70 -6.39 -0.24
CA TRP A 118 -24.78 -7.35 -0.07
C TRP A 118 -25.56 -7.16 1.23
N ILE A 119 -24.91 -6.85 2.35
CA ILE A 119 -25.58 -6.55 3.62
C ILE A 119 -26.53 -5.36 3.46
N LEU A 120 -26.04 -4.25 2.89
CA LEU A 120 -26.86 -3.06 2.68
C LEU A 120 -28.03 -3.34 1.74
N LYS A 121 -27.78 -4.07 0.65
CA LYS A 121 -28.83 -4.45 -0.32
C LYS A 121 -29.90 -5.33 0.30
N LEU A 122 -29.53 -6.30 1.14
CA LEU A 122 -30.47 -7.19 1.83
C LEU A 122 -31.27 -6.46 2.93
N ALA A 123 -30.69 -5.39 3.50
CA ALA A 123 -31.37 -4.53 4.47
C ALA A 123 -32.20 -3.41 3.83
N ASP A 124 -32.36 -3.39 2.50
CA ASP A 124 -33.03 -2.33 1.73
C ASP A 124 -32.45 -0.92 1.99
N LEU A 125 -31.12 -0.85 2.20
CA LEU A 125 -30.39 0.38 2.45
C LEU A 125 -29.70 0.89 1.17
N PRO A 126 -29.68 2.21 0.92
CA PRO A 126 -29.16 2.77 -0.33
C PRO A 126 -27.63 2.69 -0.44
N TYR A 127 -27.15 1.98 -1.45
CA TYR A 127 -25.73 1.96 -1.83
C TYR A 127 -25.46 2.96 -2.96
N ARG A 128 -24.71 4.04 -2.71
CA ARG A 128 -24.39 5.06 -3.72
C ARG A 128 -22.92 5.49 -3.65
N GLY A 129 -22.27 5.56 -4.80
CA GLY A 129 -20.86 5.93 -4.91
C GLY A 129 -19.93 4.75 -4.62
N LEU A 130 -18.69 5.05 -4.24
CA LEU A 130 -17.65 4.06 -3.99
C LEU A 130 -17.56 3.71 -2.49
N PRO A 131 -17.09 2.49 -2.13
CA PRO A 131 -16.53 2.24 -0.81
C PRO A 131 -15.51 3.31 -0.44
N TYR A 132 -15.50 3.73 0.83
CA TYR A 132 -14.55 4.75 1.27
C TYR A 132 -13.09 4.36 1.01
N ILE A 133 -12.72 3.08 1.13
CA ILE A 133 -11.37 2.60 0.80
C ILE A 133 -10.96 2.93 -0.64
N ALA A 134 -11.83 2.64 -1.61
CA ALA A 134 -11.62 2.93 -3.02
C ALA A 134 -11.61 4.44 -3.30
N LYS A 135 -12.52 5.21 -2.69
CA LYS A 135 -12.48 6.67 -2.75
C LYS A 135 -11.13 7.19 -2.24
N SER A 136 -10.66 6.66 -1.12
CA SER A 136 -9.42 7.10 -0.48
C SER A 136 -8.16 6.75 -1.27
N PHE A 137 -8.21 5.67 -2.06
CA PHE A 137 -7.18 5.36 -3.04
C PHE A 137 -7.11 6.45 -4.12
N LEU A 138 -8.26 6.82 -4.68
CA LEU A 138 -8.35 7.87 -5.70
C LEU A 138 -7.85 9.21 -5.16
N GLU A 139 -8.20 9.58 -3.92
CA GLU A 139 -7.68 10.79 -3.27
C GLU A 139 -6.13 10.83 -3.22
N VAL A 140 -5.49 9.67 -3.03
CA VAL A 140 -4.02 9.56 -3.00
C VAL A 140 -3.45 9.65 -4.41
N VAL A 141 -3.94 8.84 -5.35
CA VAL A 141 -3.42 8.83 -6.74
C VAL A 141 -3.60 10.20 -7.40
N GLU A 142 -4.73 10.86 -7.13
CA GLU A 142 -5.05 12.16 -7.69
C GLU A 142 -4.43 13.34 -6.94
N HIS A 143 -3.61 13.07 -5.91
CA HIS A 143 -3.09 14.10 -5.04
C HIS A 143 -2.31 15.18 -5.82
N PRO A 144 -2.55 16.49 -5.59
CA PRO A 144 -1.92 17.56 -6.35
C PRO A 144 -0.39 17.52 -6.37
N ALA A 145 0.24 17.06 -5.30
CA ALA A 145 1.69 16.89 -5.23
C ALA A 145 2.20 15.81 -6.21
N ILE A 146 1.48 14.70 -6.37
CA ILE A 146 1.81 13.67 -7.36
C ILE A 146 1.61 14.25 -8.76
N LYS A 147 0.43 14.85 -9.04
CA LYS A 147 0.09 15.45 -10.33
C LYS A 147 1.15 16.49 -10.78
N ARG A 148 1.61 17.35 -9.87
CA ARG A 148 2.61 18.39 -10.13
C ARG A 148 3.98 17.82 -10.56
N HIS A 149 4.34 16.64 -10.05
CA HIS A 149 5.65 16.03 -10.26
C HIS A 149 5.66 14.86 -11.27
N ARG A 150 4.52 14.54 -11.91
CA ARG A 150 4.37 13.39 -12.84
C ARG A 150 5.41 13.32 -13.97
N GLY A 151 6.00 14.45 -14.37
CA GLY A 151 7.01 14.48 -15.44
C GLY A 151 8.31 13.72 -15.12
N HIS A 152 8.65 13.53 -13.84
CA HIS A 152 9.86 12.80 -13.40
C HIS A 152 9.60 11.77 -12.30
N LEU A 153 8.36 11.69 -11.82
CA LEU A 153 7.92 10.82 -10.74
C LEU A 153 7.17 9.63 -11.32
N LYS A 154 7.55 8.42 -10.91
CA LYS A 154 6.85 7.16 -11.21
C LYS A 154 5.91 6.76 -10.08
N VAL A 155 4.67 6.42 -10.42
CA VAL A 155 3.70 5.86 -9.48
C VAL A 155 3.76 4.34 -9.56
N VAL A 156 4.21 3.71 -8.48
CA VAL A 156 4.29 2.26 -8.34
C VAL A 156 3.22 1.82 -7.37
N ILE A 157 2.39 0.84 -7.72
CA ILE A 157 1.43 0.26 -6.79
C ILE A 157 1.84 -1.15 -6.42
N GLY A 158 1.48 -1.57 -5.21
CA GLY A 158 1.66 -2.93 -4.75
C GLY A 158 0.78 -3.23 -3.55
N GLY A 159 0.65 -4.50 -3.20
CA GLY A 159 -0.24 -4.96 -2.14
C GLY A 159 -1.21 -6.03 -2.65
N PRO A 160 -2.01 -6.61 -1.74
CA PRO A 160 -2.79 -7.80 -2.04
C PRO A 160 -3.90 -7.57 -3.08
N ALA A 161 -4.28 -6.32 -3.36
CA ALA A 161 -5.29 -6.00 -4.37
C ALA A 161 -4.76 -5.30 -5.62
N GLY A 162 -3.46 -5.43 -5.91
CA GLY A 162 -2.88 -4.96 -7.18
C GLY A 162 -3.58 -5.55 -8.42
N TRP A 163 -4.06 -6.80 -8.32
CA TRP A 163 -4.82 -7.49 -9.37
C TRP A 163 -6.03 -6.70 -9.85
N GLN A 164 -6.69 -5.91 -9.00
CA GLN A 164 -7.86 -5.12 -9.40
C GLN A 164 -7.52 -4.12 -10.51
N ILE A 165 -6.32 -3.54 -10.47
CA ILE A 165 -5.87 -2.55 -11.45
C ILE A 165 -5.49 -3.24 -12.77
N VAL A 166 -4.85 -4.39 -12.68
CA VAL A 166 -4.41 -5.18 -13.84
C VAL A 166 -5.61 -5.76 -14.58
N ASP A 167 -6.46 -6.48 -13.86
CA ASP A 167 -7.54 -7.28 -14.45
C ASP A 167 -8.68 -6.41 -15.00
N THR A 168 -8.84 -5.18 -14.48
CA THR A 168 -9.81 -4.21 -15.01
C THR A 168 -9.23 -3.32 -16.11
N GLY A 169 -7.92 -3.39 -16.38
CA GLY A 169 -7.25 -2.52 -17.36
C GLY A 169 -7.22 -1.04 -16.98
N LYS A 170 -7.51 -0.67 -15.72
CA LYS A 170 -7.58 0.73 -15.26
C LYS A 170 -6.22 1.39 -15.02
N GLN A 171 -5.12 0.66 -15.19
CA GLN A 171 -3.77 1.16 -14.94
C GLN A 171 -3.47 2.49 -15.64
N GLY A 172 -3.75 2.59 -16.94
CA GLY A 172 -3.48 3.80 -17.72
C GLY A 172 -4.39 4.97 -17.34
N GLU A 173 -5.68 4.71 -17.11
CA GLU A 173 -6.68 5.71 -16.68
C GLU A 173 -6.28 6.37 -15.35
N LEU A 174 -5.76 5.57 -14.42
CA LEU A 174 -5.34 6.02 -13.09
C LEU A 174 -3.92 6.63 -13.09
N GLY A 175 -3.24 6.64 -14.24
CA GLY A 175 -1.87 7.15 -14.34
C GLY A 175 -0.90 6.37 -13.45
N ILE A 176 -1.01 5.04 -13.42
CA ILE A 176 -0.12 4.15 -12.67
C ILE A 176 0.97 3.66 -13.61
N ASP A 177 2.24 3.92 -13.26
CA ASP A 177 3.37 3.54 -14.11
C ASP A 177 3.70 2.05 -13.98
N VAL A 178 3.73 1.52 -12.76
CA VAL A 178 4.12 0.12 -12.49
C VAL A 178 3.18 -0.52 -11.48
N VAL A 179 2.72 -1.74 -11.78
CA VAL A 179 2.07 -2.62 -10.80
C VAL A 179 3.07 -3.72 -10.40
N PHE A 180 3.34 -3.84 -9.11
CA PHE A 180 4.18 -4.89 -8.55
C PHE A 180 3.32 -5.95 -7.85
N GLU A 181 3.44 -7.20 -8.28
CA GLU A 181 2.72 -8.35 -7.73
C GLU A 181 3.70 -9.38 -7.15
N GLY A 182 3.40 -9.90 -5.96
CA GLY A 182 4.22 -10.90 -5.27
C GLY A 182 5.05 -10.33 -4.12
N GLU A 183 6.06 -11.08 -3.71
CA GLU A 183 6.95 -10.73 -2.59
C GLU A 183 8.01 -9.72 -3.03
N PHE A 184 8.15 -8.63 -2.30
CA PHE A 184 8.89 -7.44 -2.74
C PHE A 184 10.40 -7.57 -2.54
N GLU A 185 10.84 -8.33 -1.54
CA GLU A 185 12.17 -8.20 -0.95
C GLU A 185 13.34 -8.45 -1.92
N GLU A 186 13.18 -9.29 -2.95
CA GLU A 186 14.26 -9.64 -3.88
C GLU A 186 14.23 -8.82 -5.19
N ASP A 187 13.05 -8.63 -5.80
CA ASP A 187 12.92 -7.95 -7.10
C ASP A 187 12.52 -6.48 -6.98
N GLY A 188 11.81 -6.13 -5.90
CA GLY A 188 11.34 -4.77 -5.63
C GLY A 188 12.47 -3.75 -5.53
N PRO A 189 13.54 -4.00 -4.74
CA PRO A 189 14.68 -3.08 -4.69
C PRO A 189 15.39 -2.90 -6.04
N LYS A 190 15.49 -3.96 -6.87
CA LYS A 190 16.06 -3.87 -8.22
C LYS A 190 15.21 -2.98 -9.14
N LEU A 191 13.88 -3.13 -9.09
CA LEU A 191 12.96 -2.24 -9.79
C LEU A 191 13.17 -0.78 -9.36
N PHE A 192 13.31 -0.54 -8.07
CA PHE A 192 13.51 0.82 -7.55
C PHE A 192 14.84 1.40 -8.02
N ASP A 193 15.92 0.61 -8.02
CA ASP A 193 17.22 1.02 -8.59
C ASP A 193 17.12 1.39 -10.06
N ASP A 194 16.38 0.60 -10.86
CA ASP A 194 16.21 0.85 -12.28
C ASP A 194 15.43 2.16 -12.53
N ILE A 195 14.36 2.40 -11.75
CA ILE A 195 13.62 3.68 -11.81
C ILE A 195 14.51 4.85 -11.38
N MET A 196 15.28 4.70 -10.29
CA MET A 196 16.18 5.73 -9.79
C MET A 196 17.29 6.09 -10.80
N LYS A 197 17.74 5.11 -11.60
CA LYS A 197 18.71 5.28 -12.70
C LYS A 197 18.06 5.81 -13.99
N GLY A 198 16.75 6.04 -14.02
CA GLY A 198 16.03 6.54 -15.17
C GLY A 198 15.91 5.52 -16.31
N LYS A 199 16.00 4.22 -16.01
CA LYS A 199 15.77 3.16 -17.00
C LYS A 199 14.28 2.99 -17.26
N ASP A 200 13.96 2.54 -18.47
CA ASP A 200 12.61 2.06 -18.78
C ASP A 200 12.35 0.72 -18.08
N VAL A 201 11.20 0.64 -17.41
CA VAL A 201 10.76 -0.53 -16.65
C VAL A 201 9.40 -1.00 -17.17
N SER A 202 9.13 -2.30 -17.06
CA SER A 202 7.83 -2.85 -17.42
C SER A 202 6.71 -2.25 -16.57
N SER A 203 5.55 -2.03 -17.19
CA SER A 203 4.37 -1.50 -16.50
C SER A 203 3.76 -2.51 -15.52
N ARG A 204 4.12 -3.80 -15.63
CA ARG A 204 3.74 -4.86 -14.70
C ARG A 204 4.96 -5.70 -14.37
N ILE A 205 5.19 -5.89 -13.08
CA ILE A 205 6.26 -6.72 -12.53
C ILE A 205 5.61 -7.78 -11.64
N VAL A 206 5.90 -9.04 -11.93
CA VAL A 206 5.52 -10.17 -11.08
C VAL A 206 6.81 -10.71 -10.50
N ALA A 207 6.89 -10.81 -9.17
CA ALA A 207 8.04 -11.37 -8.47
C ALA A 207 8.34 -12.77 -9.03
N HIS A 208 9.59 -13.02 -9.39
CA HIS A 208 9.97 -14.22 -10.13
C HIS A 208 9.80 -15.51 -9.30
N ARG A 209 9.88 -15.40 -7.97
CA ARG A 209 9.69 -16.51 -7.03
C ARG A 209 9.24 -16.01 -5.65
N PRO A 210 8.76 -16.90 -4.79
CA PRO A 210 8.60 -16.60 -3.37
C PRO A 210 9.96 -16.38 -2.69
N VAL A 211 10.07 -15.37 -1.82
CA VAL A 211 11.34 -14.95 -1.21
C VAL A 211 11.77 -15.93 -0.10
N PRO A 212 13.03 -16.38 -0.07
CA PRO A 212 13.58 -17.14 1.06
C PRO A 212 13.46 -16.39 2.41
N ILE A 213 13.15 -17.09 3.50
CA ILE A 213 12.87 -16.47 4.81
C ILE A 213 14.04 -15.64 5.35
N ASP A 214 15.27 -16.10 5.11
CA ASP A 214 16.52 -15.42 5.49
C ASP A 214 16.74 -14.09 4.76
N MET A 215 16.07 -13.88 3.63
CA MET A 215 16.08 -12.61 2.91
C MET A 215 15.00 -11.63 3.38
N VAL A 216 14.07 -12.05 4.24
CA VAL A 216 12.99 -11.19 4.71
C VAL A 216 13.44 -10.39 5.95
N PRO A 217 13.62 -9.06 5.85
CA PRO A 217 14.14 -8.28 6.95
C PRO A 217 13.09 -8.04 8.06
N THR A 218 13.58 -7.72 9.26
CA THR A 218 12.77 -7.19 10.36
C THR A 218 12.25 -5.80 10.00
N ILE A 219 10.99 -5.52 10.29
CA ILE A 219 10.39 -4.21 10.03
C ILE A 219 11.03 -3.11 10.89
N MET A 220 11.22 -1.92 10.32
CA MET A 220 11.79 -0.76 11.02
C MET A 220 10.69 0.16 11.53
N THR A 221 9.71 0.49 10.69
CA THR A 221 8.50 1.19 11.12
C THR A 221 7.54 0.22 11.82
N PRO A 222 7.07 0.53 13.03
CA PRO A 222 6.11 -0.31 13.73
C PRO A 222 4.84 -0.55 12.91
N SER A 223 4.27 -1.75 13.00
CA SER A 223 3.06 -2.10 12.26
C SER A 223 1.80 -1.56 12.94
N ILE A 224 0.79 -1.24 12.14
CA ILE A 224 -0.56 -1.00 12.64
C ILE A 224 -1.05 -2.27 13.34
N GLY A 225 -1.66 -2.11 14.52
CA GLY A 225 -2.15 -3.23 15.33
C GLY A 225 -1.06 -4.11 15.97
N GLY A 226 0.23 -3.79 15.82
CA GLY A 226 1.31 -4.63 16.34
C GLY A 226 1.41 -5.98 15.63
N MET A 227 0.95 -6.06 14.38
CA MET A 227 1.03 -7.27 13.57
C MET A 227 2.48 -7.72 13.34
N VAL A 228 2.72 -9.02 13.47
CA VAL A 228 3.98 -9.68 13.17
C VAL A 228 3.68 -10.89 12.29
N GLU A 229 4.40 -11.01 11.17
CA GLU A 229 4.36 -12.19 10.32
C GLU A 229 5.30 -13.24 10.88
N VAL A 230 4.73 -14.39 11.26
CA VAL A 230 5.48 -15.56 11.75
C VAL A 230 5.64 -16.65 10.67
N THR A 231 4.83 -16.56 9.61
CA THR A 231 4.80 -17.53 8.52
C THR A 231 4.35 -16.84 7.23
N ARG A 232 4.94 -17.24 6.11
CA ARG A 232 4.52 -16.90 4.74
C ARG A 232 3.99 -18.12 3.99
N GLY A 233 3.10 -17.85 3.04
CA GLY A 233 2.46 -18.87 2.22
C GLY A 233 1.32 -19.60 2.94
N CYS A 234 0.59 -20.43 2.19
CA CYS A 234 -0.55 -21.18 2.71
C CYS A 234 -0.64 -22.59 2.13
N GLY A 235 -0.56 -23.61 2.99
CA GLY A 235 -0.59 -25.02 2.61
C GLY A 235 -1.97 -25.64 2.40
N ARG A 236 -3.03 -24.82 2.24
CA ARG A 236 -4.41 -25.32 2.10
C ARG A 236 -4.73 -25.91 0.72
N GLY A 237 -3.85 -25.74 -0.27
CA GLY A 237 -4.02 -26.33 -1.61
C GLY A 237 -5.08 -25.66 -2.50
N CYS A 238 -5.57 -24.48 -2.13
CA CYS A 238 -6.55 -23.73 -2.93
C CYS A 238 -5.96 -23.33 -4.29
N GLN A 239 -6.63 -23.74 -5.38
CA GLN A 239 -6.19 -23.48 -6.76
C GLN A 239 -6.29 -22.00 -7.18
N PHE A 240 -7.01 -21.18 -6.42
CA PHE A 240 -7.35 -19.80 -6.76
C PHE A 240 -6.70 -18.76 -5.85
N CYS A 241 -6.07 -19.18 -4.74
CA CYS A 241 -5.65 -18.28 -3.67
C CYS A 241 -4.18 -17.93 -3.84
N THR A 242 -3.86 -16.64 -4.08
CA THR A 242 -2.49 -16.17 -4.30
C THR A 242 -1.50 -16.64 -3.21
N PRO A 243 -1.80 -16.54 -1.89
CA PRO A 243 -0.94 -17.11 -0.84
C PRO A 243 -0.58 -18.60 -0.98
N THR A 244 -1.46 -19.42 -1.57
CA THR A 244 -1.14 -20.83 -1.85
C THR A 244 -0.32 -20.97 -3.13
N LEU A 245 -0.60 -20.14 -4.13
CA LEU A 245 0.16 -20.11 -5.39
C LEU A 245 1.56 -19.52 -5.21
N SER A 246 1.77 -18.68 -4.20
CA SER A 246 3.05 -18.13 -3.74
C SER A 246 3.93 -19.14 -3.00
N GLY A 247 3.71 -20.44 -3.19
CA GLY A 247 4.58 -21.51 -2.73
C GLY A 247 4.23 -22.11 -1.36
N SER A 248 5.12 -22.99 -0.89
CA SER A 248 4.95 -23.73 0.35
C SER A 248 5.00 -22.81 1.58
N ILE A 249 4.41 -23.31 2.67
CA ILE A 249 4.53 -22.69 3.99
C ILE A 249 6.01 -22.53 4.36
N ARG A 250 6.36 -21.32 4.76
CA ARG A 250 7.70 -20.91 5.20
C ARG A 250 7.57 -20.17 6.52
N SER A 251 8.06 -20.73 7.61
CA SER A 251 7.97 -20.11 8.93
C SER A 251 9.29 -19.49 9.34
N PHE A 252 9.22 -18.34 10.01
CA PHE A 252 10.40 -17.77 10.67
C PHE A 252 10.82 -18.67 11.82
N PRO A 253 12.13 -18.89 12.04
CA PRO A 253 12.60 -19.66 13.17
C PRO A 253 12.15 -18.97 14.47
N PHE A 254 11.67 -19.77 15.42
CA PHE A 254 11.46 -19.29 16.78
C PHE A 254 12.81 -19.27 17.49
N GLU A 255 13.38 -18.09 17.71
CA GLU A 255 14.70 -17.98 18.34
C GLU A 255 14.65 -18.17 19.86
N GLY A 256 13.46 -18.23 20.47
CA GLY A 256 13.30 -18.40 21.92
C GLY A 256 13.91 -17.27 22.74
N HIS A 257 13.56 -17.22 24.02
CA HIS A 257 14.26 -16.43 25.03
C HIS A 257 14.87 -17.39 26.03
#